data_AF-A0A2B2BT38-F1
#
_entry.id   AF-A0A2B2BT38-F1
#
_cell.length_a   1.000
_cell.length_b   1.000
_cell.length_c   1.000
_cell.angle_alpha   90.00
_cell.angle_beta   90.00
_cell.angle_gamma   90.00
#
_symmetry.space_group_name_H-M   'P 1'
#
loop_
_entity.id
_entity.type
_entity.pdbx_description
1 polymer ?
#
loop_
_entity_poly.entity_id
_entity_poly.type
_entity_poly.pdbx_seq_one_letter_code
_entity_poly.pdbx_strand_id
1 'polypeptide(L)'
;MERPKNRFLNELAKGLGDHLDKEEILREYESHIDEILFELGVQDVDIVYDSIVSRLGTSEEIIQIWRDEFSVTPSNMKWLFILLNVLFFGGGSLLTLAHNVYQWKWLTAAWNHLTAIPTLIAILYLFFWALLGYEIGKGFGHNGRVLLNKTFLLSLIPNLILMILTVFQIIPHSWFAPLLTKTFIFACILFTIILYPISWIGYQWGRKASV
;
A
#
# COMPACT_ATOMS: atom_id res chain seq x y z
N MET A 1 29.53 -12.77 -25.63
CA MET A 1 29.60 -11.85 -24.47
C MET A 1 28.49 -12.07 -23.43
N GLU A 2 27.56 -13.02 -23.66
CA GLU A 2 26.46 -13.29 -22.71
C GLU A 2 26.89 -13.98 -21.40
N ARG A 3 28.05 -14.65 -21.38
CA ARG A 3 28.55 -15.37 -20.19
C ARG A 3 28.77 -14.47 -18.95
N PRO A 4 29.49 -13.34 -19.02
CA PRO A 4 29.69 -12.47 -17.86
C PRO A 4 28.39 -11.81 -17.37
N LYS A 5 27.51 -11.37 -18.29
CA LYS A 5 26.16 -10.87 -17.96
C LYS A 5 25.33 -11.91 -17.20
N ASN A 6 25.22 -13.11 -17.76
CA ASN A 6 24.43 -14.18 -17.14
C ASN A 6 25.00 -14.63 -15.80
N ARG A 7 26.32 -14.54 -15.61
CA ARG A 7 26.95 -14.83 -14.31
C ARG A 7 26.52 -13.82 -13.26
N PHE A 8 26.68 -12.52 -13.54
CA PHE A 8 26.34 -11.45 -12.61
C PHE A 8 24.85 -11.45 -12.25
N LEU A 9 23.96 -11.57 -13.25
CA LEU A 9 22.51 -11.62 -13.01
C LEU A 9 22.10 -12.85 -12.21
N ASN A 10 22.75 -14.01 -12.38
CA ASN A 10 22.47 -15.20 -11.57
C ASN A 10 22.96 -15.05 -10.12
N GLU A 11 24.12 -14.43 -9.90
CA GLU A 11 24.64 -14.14 -8.56
C GLU A 11 23.68 -13.17 -7.83
N LEU A 12 23.26 -12.09 -8.50
CA LEU A 12 22.27 -11.14 -7.99
C LEU A 12 20.90 -11.80 -7.73
N ALA A 13 20.40 -12.62 -8.66
CA ALA A 13 19.11 -13.31 -8.53
C ALA A 13 19.08 -14.31 -7.37
N LYS A 14 20.21 -14.95 -7.05
CA LYS A 14 20.34 -15.84 -5.89
C LYS A 14 20.32 -15.05 -4.58
N GLY A 15 21.02 -13.91 -4.52
CA GLY A 15 21.07 -13.08 -3.33
C GLY A 15 19.77 -12.37 -2.99
N LEU A 16 18.99 -11.97 -4.00
CA LEU A 16 17.68 -11.34 -3.84
C LEU A 16 16.57 -12.31 -3.35
N GLY A 17 16.77 -13.63 -3.45
CA GLY A 17 15.77 -14.62 -3.02
C GLY A 17 14.47 -14.60 -3.84
N ASP A 18 13.33 -14.80 -3.19
CA ASP A 18 11.98 -14.80 -3.80
C ASP A 18 11.25 -13.47 -3.60
N HIS A 19 11.96 -12.35 -3.78
CA HIS A 19 11.34 -11.03 -3.62
C HIS A 19 10.34 -10.73 -4.75
N LEU A 20 9.24 -10.03 -4.41
CA LEU A 20 8.18 -9.66 -5.37
C LEU A 20 8.70 -8.81 -6.54
N ASP A 21 9.67 -7.94 -6.27
CA ASP A 21 10.24 -7.01 -7.26
C ASP A 21 11.53 -7.55 -7.91
N LYS A 22 11.90 -8.81 -7.64
CA LYS A 22 13.13 -9.45 -8.13
C LYS A 22 13.29 -9.31 -9.65
N GLU A 23 12.24 -9.62 -10.40
CA GLU A 23 12.26 -9.61 -11.87
C GLU A 23 12.45 -8.19 -12.44
N GLU A 24 11.94 -7.16 -11.75
CA GLU A 24 12.10 -5.77 -12.17
C GLU A 24 13.53 -5.30 -11.91
N ILE A 25 14.07 -5.58 -10.73
CA ILE A 25 15.45 -5.27 -10.36
C ILE A 25 16.42 -5.94 -11.35
N LEU A 26 16.21 -7.23 -11.65
CA LEU A 26 17.05 -7.95 -12.59
C LEU A 26 17.00 -7.34 -14.00
N ARG A 27 15.84 -6.86 -14.46
CA ARG A 27 15.71 -6.19 -15.77
C ARG A 27 16.41 -4.84 -15.81
N GLU A 28 16.36 -4.09 -14.72
CA GLU A 28 17.06 -2.80 -14.62
C GLU A 28 18.57 -3.00 -14.75
N TYR A 29 19.14 -3.93 -13.96
CA TYR A 29 20.55 -4.28 -14.06
C TYR A 29 20.91 -4.91 -15.40
N GLU A 30 20.02 -5.71 -15.99
CA GLU A 30 20.20 -6.23 -17.35
C GLU A 30 20.36 -5.10 -18.37
N SER A 31 19.49 -4.07 -18.33
CA SER A 31 19.58 -2.92 -19.22
C SER A 31 20.91 -2.17 -19.06
N HIS A 32 21.35 -1.94 -17.83
CA HIS A 32 22.63 -1.27 -17.56
C HIS A 32 23.83 -2.11 -18.01
N ILE A 33 23.79 -3.42 -17.84
CA ILE A 33 24.85 -4.31 -18.32
C ILE A 33 24.88 -4.31 -19.85
N ASP A 34 23.74 -4.30 -20.52
CA ASP A 34 23.66 -4.23 -21.98
C ASP A 34 24.23 -2.91 -22.53
N GLU A 35 24.01 -1.79 -21.84
CA GLU A 35 24.66 -0.51 -22.15
C GLU A 35 26.19 -0.59 -21.99
N ILE A 36 26.67 -1.17 -20.90
CA ILE A 36 28.12 -1.37 -20.66
C ILE A 36 28.74 -2.26 -21.73
N LEU A 37 28.05 -3.34 -22.12
CA LEU A 37 28.49 -4.25 -23.19
C LEU A 37 28.55 -3.55 -24.55
N PHE A 38 27.57 -2.70 -24.84
CA PHE A 38 27.54 -1.91 -26.07
C PHE A 38 28.72 -0.92 -26.14
N GLU A 39 29.05 -0.25 -25.03
CA GLU A 39 30.19 0.66 -24.96
C GLU A 39 31.54 -0.04 -25.10
N LEU A 40 31.70 -1.21 -24.48
CA LEU A 40 32.99 -1.91 -24.45
C LEU A 40 33.32 -2.63 -25.78
N GLY A 41 32.31 -3.00 -26.57
CA GLY A 41 32.50 -3.79 -27.78
C GLY A 41 33.06 -5.19 -27.49
N VAL A 42 33.61 -5.89 -28.50
CA VAL A 42 34.14 -7.26 -28.32
C VAL A 42 35.45 -7.23 -27.52
N GLN A 43 35.35 -7.46 -26.22
CA GLN A 43 36.49 -7.60 -25.30
C GLN A 43 36.48 -8.94 -24.57
N ASP A 44 37.59 -9.22 -23.89
CA ASP A 44 37.75 -10.43 -23.07
C ASP A 44 36.72 -10.48 -21.94
N VAL A 45 36.33 -11.70 -21.57
CA VAL A 45 35.28 -11.98 -20.59
C VAL A 45 35.61 -11.40 -19.22
N ASP A 46 36.88 -11.46 -18.82
CA ASP A 46 37.32 -10.98 -17.51
C ASP A 46 37.30 -9.44 -17.45
N ILE A 47 37.70 -8.76 -18.53
CA ILE A 47 37.67 -7.29 -18.63
C ILE A 47 36.24 -6.78 -18.58
N VAL A 48 35.32 -7.48 -19.24
CA VAL A 48 33.90 -7.17 -19.23
C VAL A 48 33.32 -7.34 -17.82
N TYR A 49 33.66 -8.43 -17.12
CA TYR A 49 33.17 -8.66 -15.76
C TYR A 49 33.72 -7.62 -14.77
N ASP A 50 35.01 -7.32 -14.84
CA ASP A 50 35.64 -6.29 -14.00
C ASP A 50 35.04 -4.90 -14.27
N SER A 51 34.70 -4.60 -15.52
CA SER A 51 34.03 -3.34 -15.89
C SER A 51 32.61 -3.26 -15.31
N ILE A 52 31.85 -4.36 -15.35
CA ILE A 52 30.52 -4.46 -14.71
C ILE A 52 30.65 -4.20 -13.21
N VAL A 53 31.57 -4.90 -12.52
CA VAL A 53 31.78 -4.75 -11.08
C VAL A 53 32.26 -3.35 -10.72
N SER A 54 33.19 -2.77 -11.49
CA SER A 54 33.73 -1.43 -11.20
C SER A 54 32.70 -0.30 -11.33
N ARG A 55 31.70 -0.46 -12.20
CA ARG A 55 30.67 0.56 -12.48
C ARG A 55 29.41 0.37 -11.65
N LEU A 56 28.95 -0.88 -11.50
CA LEU A 56 27.69 -1.19 -10.82
C LEU A 56 27.87 -1.62 -9.37
N GLY A 57 29.10 -1.95 -8.97
CA GLY A 57 29.40 -2.59 -7.70
C GLY A 57 29.36 -4.11 -7.78
N THR A 58 29.81 -4.77 -6.72
CA THR A 58 29.72 -6.24 -6.60
C THR A 58 28.27 -6.68 -6.40
N SER A 59 27.94 -7.91 -6.81
CA SER A 59 26.60 -8.46 -6.58
C SER A 59 26.25 -8.43 -5.09
N GLU A 60 27.17 -8.78 -4.18
CA GLU A 60 26.99 -8.67 -2.73
C GLU A 60 26.65 -7.26 -2.23
N GLU A 61 27.34 -6.22 -2.72
CA GLU A 61 27.04 -4.83 -2.33
C GLU A 61 25.64 -4.42 -2.78
N ILE A 62 25.27 -4.78 -4.01
CA ILE A 62 23.92 -4.51 -4.54
C ILE A 62 22.87 -5.26 -3.71
N ILE A 63 23.11 -6.54 -3.39
CA ILE A 63 22.22 -7.33 -2.54
C ILE A 63 22.05 -6.68 -1.17
N GLN A 64 23.14 -6.14 -0.59
CA GLN A 64 23.08 -5.49 0.71
C GLN A 64 22.29 -4.17 0.65
N ILE A 65 22.52 -3.34 -0.37
CA ILE A 65 21.76 -2.11 -0.61
C ILE A 65 20.26 -2.43 -0.73
N TRP A 66 19.91 -3.41 -1.56
CA TRP A 66 18.51 -3.81 -1.72
C TRP A 66 17.94 -4.43 -0.46
N ARG A 67 18.71 -5.23 0.29
CA ARG A 67 18.28 -5.78 1.58
C ARG A 67 17.99 -4.67 2.59
N ASP A 68 18.81 -3.62 2.62
CA ASP A 68 18.60 -2.46 3.47
C ASP A 68 17.37 -1.67 2.99
N GLU A 69 17.22 -1.41 1.69
CA GLU A 69 16.03 -0.79 1.09
C GLU A 69 14.73 -1.56 1.40
N PHE A 70 14.76 -2.90 1.29
CA PHE A 70 13.66 -3.80 1.63
C PHE A 70 13.38 -3.88 3.14
N SER A 71 14.38 -3.59 3.97
CA SER A 71 14.17 -3.53 5.42
C SER A 71 13.39 -2.27 5.82
N VAL A 72 13.50 -1.20 5.02
CA VAL A 72 12.85 0.09 5.28
C VAL A 72 11.50 0.24 4.52
N THR A 73 11.30 -0.50 3.42
CA THR A 73 10.12 -0.42 2.54
C THR A 73 9.68 -1.86 2.18
N PRO A 74 8.40 -2.30 2.08
CA PRO A 74 7.07 -1.76 2.40
C PRO A 74 6.16 -2.72 3.23
N SER A 75 6.70 -3.84 3.74
CA SER A 75 5.93 -4.87 4.48
C SER A 75 5.23 -4.28 5.72
N ASN A 76 5.92 -3.39 6.42
CA ASN A 76 5.39 -2.74 7.63
C ASN A 76 4.22 -1.80 7.32
N MET A 77 4.21 -1.11 6.17
CA MET A 77 3.12 -0.20 5.78
C MET A 77 1.85 -0.96 5.40
N LYS A 78 1.99 -2.10 4.70
CA LYS A 78 0.84 -2.98 4.41
C LYS A 78 0.20 -3.49 5.70
N TRP A 79 1.01 -3.89 6.68
CA TRP A 79 0.51 -4.32 7.99
C TRP A 79 -0.09 -3.18 8.81
N LEU A 80 0.51 -1.99 8.79
CA LEU A 80 -0.03 -0.80 9.43
C LEU A 80 -1.41 -0.45 8.87
N PHE A 81 -1.60 -0.57 7.56
CA PHE A 81 -2.87 -0.33 6.91
C PHE A 81 -3.95 -1.37 7.27
N ILE A 82 -3.59 -2.65 7.23
CA ILE A 82 -4.50 -3.73 7.63
C ILE A 82 -4.87 -3.54 9.11
N LEU A 83 -3.89 -3.24 9.97
CA LEU A 83 -4.09 -2.98 11.38
C LEU A 83 -5.03 -1.80 11.62
N LEU A 84 -4.84 -0.67 10.92
CA LEU A 84 -5.71 0.51 11.04
C LEU A 84 -7.15 0.23 10.59
N ASN A 85 -7.35 -0.48 9.47
CA ASN A 85 -8.70 -0.87 9.05
C ASN A 85 -9.36 -1.82 10.04
N VAL A 86 -8.60 -2.80 10.58
CA VAL A 86 -9.10 -3.70 11.63
C VAL A 86 -9.40 -2.94 12.92
N LEU A 87 -8.60 -1.94 13.29
CA LEU A 87 -8.84 -1.09 14.46
C LEU A 87 -10.08 -0.21 14.28
N PHE A 88 -10.23 0.42 13.12
CA PHE A 88 -11.41 1.24 12.83
C PHE A 88 -12.68 0.39 12.74
N PHE A 89 -12.64 -0.71 11.99
CA PHE A 89 -13.80 -1.58 11.80
C PHE A 89 -14.13 -2.38 13.06
N GLY A 90 -13.13 -3.04 13.65
CA GLY A 90 -13.27 -3.84 14.86
C GLY A 90 -13.56 -2.97 16.08
N GLY A 91 -12.85 -1.86 16.25
CA GLY A 91 -13.11 -0.89 17.31
C GLY A 91 -14.50 -0.26 17.20
N GLY A 92 -14.92 0.15 16.01
CA GLY A 92 -16.27 0.67 15.78
C GLY A 92 -17.35 -0.38 16.05
N SER A 93 -17.14 -1.63 15.62
CA SER A 93 -18.06 -2.74 15.87
C SER A 93 -18.17 -3.07 17.35
N LEU A 94 -17.04 -3.15 18.05
CA LEU A 94 -16.97 -3.45 19.48
C LEU A 94 -17.60 -2.32 20.30
N LEU A 95 -17.35 -1.07 19.93
CA LEU A 95 -17.96 0.10 20.57
C LEU A 95 -19.48 0.11 20.39
N THR A 96 -19.96 -0.22 19.18
CA THR A 96 -21.40 -0.31 18.88
C THR A 96 -22.06 -1.42 19.69
N LEU A 97 -21.44 -2.60 19.75
CA LEU A 97 -21.93 -3.72 20.56
C LEU A 97 -21.92 -3.37 22.04
N ALA A 98 -20.82 -2.82 22.55
CA ALA A 98 -20.70 -2.46 23.95
C ALA A 98 -21.73 -1.39 24.36
N HIS A 99 -22.01 -0.41 23.50
CA HIS A 99 -23.02 0.60 23.75
C HIS A 99 -24.45 0.03 23.82
N ASN A 100 -24.76 -0.93 22.94
CA ASN A 100 -26.10 -1.53 22.90
C ASN A 100 -26.32 -2.58 24.00
N VAL A 101 -25.28 -3.30 24.41
CA VAL A 101 -25.36 -4.34 25.45
C VAL A 101 -25.17 -3.76 26.85
N TYR A 102 -24.28 -2.77 27.01
CA TYR A 102 -23.93 -2.18 28.30
C TYR A 102 -24.37 -0.71 28.34
N GLN A 103 -25.37 -0.40 29.19
CA GLN A 103 -25.86 0.97 29.41
C GLN A 103 -24.92 1.82 30.29
N TRP A 104 -23.62 1.78 30.03
CA TRP A 104 -22.65 2.54 30.79
C TRP A 104 -22.67 4.02 30.40
N LYS A 105 -22.90 4.91 31.39
CA LYS A 105 -23.03 6.36 31.18
C LYS A 105 -21.82 6.99 30.47
N TRP A 106 -20.60 6.53 30.76
CA TRP A 106 -19.39 7.02 30.11
C TRP A 106 -19.29 6.60 28.64
N LEU A 107 -19.75 5.39 28.31
CA LEU A 107 -19.78 4.85 26.97
C LEU A 107 -20.82 5.57 26.10
N THR A 108 -21.99 5.86 26.67
CA THR A 108 -23.02 6.69 26.03
C THR A 108 -22.53 8.12 25.77
N ALA A 109 -21.79 8.73 26.70
CA ALA A 109 -21.21 10.05 26.48
C ALA A 109 -20.17 10.05 25.35
N ALA A 110 -19.26 9.08 25.35
CA ALA A 110 -18.28 8.90 24.27
C ALA A 110 -18.95 8.65 22.91
N TRP A 111 -19.98 7.80 22.89
CA TRP A 111 -20.80 7.53 21.70
C TRP A 111 -21.47 8.79 21.17
N ASN A 112 -22.10 9.59 22.02
CA ASN A 112 -22.75 10.83 21.61
C ASN A 112 -21.76 11.86 21.03
N HIS A 113 -20.56 11.97 21.60
CA HIS A 113 -19.53 12.83 21.03
C HIS A 113 -19.01 12.33 19.68
N LEU A 114 -18.75 11.03 19.57
CA LEU A 114 -18.28 10.42 18.33
C LEU A 114 -19.31 10.53 17.21
N THR A 115 -20.59 10.30 17.54
CA THR A 115 -21.71 10.41 16.60
C THR A 115 -22.09 11.84 16.24
N ALA A 116 -21.56 12.85 16.94
CA ALA A 116 -21.76 14.27 16.64
C ALA A 116 -20.81 14.81 15.55
N ILE A 117 -19.73 14.11 15.21
CA ILE A 117 -18.70 14.57 14.25
C ILE A 117 -18.50 13.64 13.03
N PRO A 118 -19.55 13.06 12.43
CA PRO A 118 -19.42 12.08 11.36
C PRO A 118 -18.73 12.64 10.10
N THR A 119 -18.95 13.92 9.79
CA THR A 119 -18.30 14.61 8.66
C THR A 119 -16.80 14.73 8.85
N LEU A 120 -16.33 15.03 10.07
CA LEU A 120 -14.91 15.12 10.37
C LEU A 120 -14.23 13.76 10.23
N ILE A 121 -14.87 12.70 10.72
CA ILE A 121 -14.40 11.32 10.57
C ILE A 121 -14.26 10.96 9.09
N ALA A 122 -15.25 11.30 8.26
CA ALA A 122 -15.22 11.05 6.83
C ALA A 122 -14.07 11.81 6.12
N ILE A 123 -13.85 13.08 6.45
CA ILE A 123 -12.76 13.89 5.89
C ILE A 123 -11.39 13.31 6.28
N LEU A 124 -11.19 12.97 7.55
CA LEU A 124 -9.95 12.35 8.02
C LEU A 124 -9.70 11.01 7.33
N TYR A 125 -10.75 10.22 7.13
CA TYR A 125 -10.67 8.96 6.39
C TYR A 125 -10.26 9.19 4.93
N LEU A 126 -10.85 10.16 4.22
CA LEU A 126 -10.43 10.52 2.86
C LEU A 126 -8.97 10.96 2.79
N PHE A 127 -8.53 11.77 3.76
CA PHE A 127 -7.14 12.23 3.84
C PHE A 127 -6.18 11.05 4.08
N PHE A 128 -6.53 10.15 4.99
CA PHE A 128 -5.78 8.92 5.24
C PHE A 128 -5.60 8.10 3.95
N TRP A 129 -6.66 7.95 3.16
CA TRP A 129 -6.61 7.24 1.88
C TRP A 129 -5.79 7.95 0.80
N ALA A 130 -5.83 9.28 0.76
CA ALA A 130 -4.97 10.08 -0.12
C ALA A 130 -3.49 9.89 0.23
N LEU A 131 -3.15 9.96 1.53
CA LEU A 131 -1.79 9.81 2.03
C LEU A 131 -1.27 8.38 1.82
N LEU A 132 -2.13 7.38 1.97
CA LEU A 132 -1.80 6.00 1.62
C LEU A 132 -1.51 5.83 0.14
N GLY A 133 -2.34 6.43 -0.72
CA GLY A 133 -2.09 6.46 -2.15
C GLY A 133 -0.70 7.01 -2.43
N TYR A 134 -0.38 8.15 -1.82
CA TYR A 134 0.93 8.81 -1.91
C TYR A 134 2.09 7.91 -1.47
N GLU A 135 2.03 7.31 -0.28
CA GLU A 135 3.10 6.43 0.20
C GLU A 135 3.28 5.19 -0.70
N ILE A 136 2.19 4.59 -1.21
CA ILE A 136 2.28 3.47 -2.16
C ILE A 136 2.90 3.92 -3.49
N GLY A 137 2.54 5.11 -3.97
CA GLY A 137 3.12 5.68 -5.19
C GLY A 137 4.61 5.93 -5.07
N LYS A 138 5.03 6.46 -3.92
CA LYS A 138 6.43 6.77 -3.60
C LYS A 138 7.25 5.50 -3.40
N GLY A 139 6.72 4.50 -2.68
CA GLY A 139 7.46 3.29 -2.32
C GLY A 139 7.49 2.19 -3.37
N PHE A 140 6.57 2.19 -4.34
CA PHE A 140 6.42 1.07 -5.29
C PHE A 140 6.39 1.46 -6.77
N GLY A 141 6.56 2.75 -7.10
CA GLY A 141 6.70 3.18 -8.49
C GLY A 141 5.61 2.61 -9.41
N HIS A 142 5.98 1.99 -10.52
CA HIS A 142 5.05 1.46 -11.53
C HIS A 142 4.25 0.23 -11.06
N ASN A 143 4.87 -0.63 -10.23
CA ASN A 143 4.26 -1.87 -9.74
C ASN A 143 3.28 -1.66 -8.56
N GLY A 144 3.35 -0.49 -7.90
CA GLY A 144 2.44 -0.11 -6.82
C GLY A 144 0.96 -0.04 -7.19
N ARG A 145 0.60 0.04 -8.48
CA ARG A 145 -0.79 0.11 -8.95
C ARG A 145 -1.59 -1.17 -8.63
N VAL A 146 -0.98 -2.35 -8.80
CA VAL A 146 -1.64 -3.63 -8.50
C VAL A 146 -1.81 -3.79 -7.00
N LEU A 147 -0.81 -3.36 -6.22
CA LEU A 147 -0.86 -3.41 -4.76
C LEU A 147 -1.88 -2.42 -4.19
N LEU A 148 -1.94 -1.20 -4.73
CA LEU A 148 -2.96 -0.19 -4.40
C LEU A 148 -4.35 -0.78 -4.62
N ASN A 149 -4.61 -1.37 -5.80
CA ASN A 149 -5.93 -1.93 -6.11
C ASN A 149 -6.32 -3.10 -5.19
N LYS A 150 -5.42 -4.06 -4.96
CA LYS A 150 -5.70 -5.22 -4.08
C LYS A 150 -5.92 -4.78 -2.64
N THR A 151 -5.04 -3.92 -2.13
CA THR A 151 -5.12 -3.40 -0.76
C THR A 151 -6.37 -2.56 -0.58
N PHE A 152 -6.68 -1.69 -1.55
CA PHE A 152 -7.88 -0.86 -1.57
C PHE A 152 -9.15 -1.71 -1.50
N LEU A 153 -9.29 -2.68 -2.41
CA LEU A 153 -10.46 -3.55 -2.45
C LEU A 153 -10.65 -4.34 -1.16
N LEU A 154 -9.57 -4.92 -0.62
CA LEU A 154 -9.62 -5.77 0.58
C LEU A 154 -10.14 -5.01 1.81
N SER A 155 -9.76 -3.74 1.97
CA SER A 155 -10.27 -2.87 3.04
C SER A 155 -11.64 -2.25 2.75
N LEU A 156 -11.98 -2.00 1.48
CA LEU A 156 -13.24 -1.36 1.11
C LEU A 156 -14.41 -2.35 1.20
N ILE A 157 -14.19 -3.61 0.85
CA ILE A 157 -15.23 -4.65 0.81
C ILE A 157 -15.94 -4.83 2.16
N PRO A 158 -15.25 -5.00 3.32
CA PRO A 158 -15.92 -5.10 4.62
C PRO A 158 -16.78 -3.88 4.98
N ASN A 159 -16.26 -2.67 4.70
CA ASN A 159 -16.98 -1.41 4.94
C ASN A 159 -18.22 -1.27 4.04
N LEU A 160 -18.11 -1.60 2.75
CA LEU A 160 -19.23 -1.60 1.81
C LEU A 160 -20.30 -2.62 2.20
N ILE A 161 -19.89 -3.83 2.59
CA ILE A 161 -20.80 -4.87 3.06
C ILE A 161 -21.57 -4.37 4.29
N LEU A 162 -20.88 -3.78 5.28
CA LEU A 162 -21.54 -3.24 6.47
C LEU A 162 -22.56 -2.15 6.11
N MET A 163 -22.19 -1.19 5.24
CA MET A 163 -23.12 -0.17 4.76
C MET A 163 -24.34 -0.78 4.07
N ILE A 164 -24.14 -1.75 3.18
CA ILE A 164 -25.21 -2.46 2.48
C ILE A 164 -26.14 -3.18 3.47
N LEU A 165 -25.59 -3.91 4.44
CA LEU A 165 -26.36 -4.60 5.48
C LEU A 165 -27.20 -3.64 6.33
N THR A 166 -26.68 -2.45 6.63
CA THR A 166 -27.44 -1.40 7.33
C THR A 166 -28.53 -0.78 6.46
N VAL A 167 -28.33 -0.62 5.14
CA VAL A 167 -29.35 -0.12 4.20
C VAL A 167 -30.49 -1.10 4.02
N PHE A 168 -30.18 -2.39 3.89
CA PHE A 168 -31.19 -3.46 3.77
C PHE A 168 -31.88 -3.81 5.10
N GLN A 169 -31.61 -3.05 6.18
CA GLN A 169 -32.18 -3.25 7.51
C GLN A 169 -31.94 -4.64 8.11
N ILE A 170 -30.94 -5.37 7.61
CA ILE A 170 -30.49 -6.63 8.22
C ILE A 170 -29.90 -6.35 9.61
N ILE A 171 -29.28 -5.18 9.77
CA ILE A 171 -28.86 -4.64 11.07
C ILE A 171 -29.80 -3.48 11.45
N PRO A 172 -30.37 -3.45 12.68
CA PRO A 172 -31.32 -2.42 13.07
C PRO A 172 -30.68 -1.02 13.04
N HIS A 173 -31.30 -0.07 12.34
CA HIS A 173 -30.84 1.33 12.29
C HIS A 173 -30.72 1.97 13.68
N SER A 174 -31.52 1.51 14.65
CA SER A 174 -31.51 2.00 16.03
C SER A 174 -30.16 1.77 16.72
N TRP A 175 -29.41 0.74 16.34
CA TRP A 175 -28.11 0.43 16.95
C TRP A 175 -27.03 1.45 16.60
N PHE A 176 -27.22 2.15 15.49
CA PHE A 176 -26.29 3.16 14.98
C PHE A 176 -26.88 4.57 14.98
N ALA A 177 -28.05 4.77 15.58
CA ALA A 177 -28.59 6.11 15.77
C ALA A 177 -27.73 6.87 16.79
N PRO A 178 -27.41 8.17 16.58
CA PRO A 178 -27.82 9.05 15.46
C PRO A 178 -26.85 9.05 14.25
N LEU A 179 -25.78 8.25 14.28
CA LEU A 179 -24.71 8.23 13.26
C LEU A 179 -25.23 7.89 11.85
N LEU A 180 -26.04 6.84 11.70
CA LEU A 180 -26.50 6.33 10.41
C LEU A 180 -27.85 6.93 10.00
N THR A 181 -27.84 8.23 9.70
CA THR A 181 -28.95 8.86 8.97
C THR A 181 -28.92 8.49 7.49
N LYS A 182 -30.07 8.48 6.81
CA LYS A 182 -30.14 8.21 5.35
C LYS A 182 -29.20 9.13 4.57
N THR A 183 -29.12 10.40 4.96
CA THR A 183 -28.22 11.40 4.36
C THR A 183 -26.76 11.02 4.52
N PHE A 184 -26.36 10.55 5.71
CA PHE A 184 -24.99 10.11 5.97
C PHE A 184 -24.62 8.87 5.15
N ILE A 185 -25.53 7.91 5.02
CA ILE A 185 -25.32 6.71 4.19
C ILE A 185 -25.06 7.09 2.72
N PHE A 186 -25.88 7.97 2.15
CA PHE A 186 -25.67 8.46 0.78
C PHE A 186 -24.33 9.20 0.64
N ALA A 187 -23.96 10.02 1.62
CA ALA A 187 -22.66 10.69 1.64
C ALA A 187 -21.50 9.68 1.73
N CYS A 188 -21.60 8.63 2.54
CA CYS A 188 -20.60 7.58 2.63
C CYS A 188 -20.46 6.79 1.33
N ILE A 189 -21.56 6.49 0.63
CA ILE A 189 -21.52 5.84 -0.69
C ILE A 189 -20.79 6.75 -1.70
N LEU A 190 -21.13 8.03 -1.73
CA LEU A 190 -20.48 9.01 -2.61
C LEU A 190 -18.97 9.13 -2.29
N PHE A 191 -18.62 9.24 -1.01
CA PHE A 191 -17.22 9.26 -0.58
C PHE A 191 -16.49 7.98 -0.92
N THR A 192 -17.14 6.82 -0.83
CA THR A 192 -16.57 5.52 -1.22
C THR A 192 -16.25 5.48 -2.72
N ILE A 193 -17.10 6.06 -3.58
CA ILE A 193 -16.84 6.17 -5.02
C ILE A 193 -15.66 7.13 -5.28
N ILE A 194 -15.61 8.27 -4.57
CA ILE A 194 -14.55 9.29 -4.71
C ILE A 194 -13.22 8.83 -4.08
N LEU A 195 -13.26 7.84 -3.20
CA LEU A 195 -12.11 7.32 -2.47
C LEU A 195 -11.04 6.74 -3.40
N TYR A 196 -11.48 6.03 -4.45
CA TYR A 196 -10.59 5.46 -5.46
C TYR A 196 -9.84 6.54 -6.25
N PRO A 197 -10.49 7.54 -6.88
CA PRO A 197 -9.78 8.60 -7.59
C PRO A 197 -8.89 9.43 -6.66
N ILE A 198 -9.27 9.67 -5.40
CA ILE A 198 -8.40 10.35 -4.43
C ILE A 198 -7.13 9.54 -4.15
N SER A 199 -7.27 8.25 -3.86
CA SER A 199 -6.13 7.35 -3.62
C SER A 199 -5.23 7.26 -4.86
N TRP A 200 -5.82 7.29 -6.05
CA TRP A 200 -5.10 7.31 -7.32
C TRP A 200 -4.33 8.62 -7.56
N ILE A 201 -4.91 9.77 -7.21
CA ILE A 201 -4.22 11.07 -7.27
C ILE A 201 -3.03 11.08 -6.31
N GLY A 202 -3.22 10.61 -5.07
CA GLY A 202 -2.15 10.41 -4.10
C GLY A 202 -1.03 9.55 -4.71
N TYR A 203 -1.37 8.40 -5.27
CA TYR A 203 -0.44 7.49 -5.93
C TYR A 203 0.38 8.15 -7.05
N GLN A 204 -0.28 8.91 -7.93
CA GLN A 204 0.46 9.62 -8.98
C GLN A 204 1.42 10.67 -8.43
N TRP A 205 1.03 11.34 -7.33
CA TRP A 205 1.88 12.33 -6.69
C TRP A 205 3.09 11.68 -6.00
N GLY A 206 2.88 10.59 -5.26
CA GLY A 206 3.95 9.81 -4.64
C GLY A 206 4.97 9.32 -5.67
N ARG A 207 4.47 8.78 -6.79
CA ARG A 207 5.32 8.29 -7.89
C ARG A 207 6.15 9.39 -8.55
N LYS A 208 5.65 10.63 -8.59
CA LYS A 208 6.43 11.77 -9.12
C LYS A 208 7.49 12.26 -8.14
N ALA A 209 7.32 12.01 -6.84
CA ALA A 209 8.26 12.41 -5.80
C ALA A 209 9.37 11.38 -5.56
N SER A 210 9.26 10.17 -6.12
CA SER A 210 10.29 9.13 -6.09
C SER A 210 11.23 9.16 -7.29
N VAL A 211 11.04 10.09 -8.24
CA VAL A 211 11.92 10.34 -9.39
C VAL A 211 12.84 11.51 -9.09
#